data_AF-A0A831T493-F1
#
_entry.id   AF-A0A831T493-F1
#
_cell.length_a   1.000
_cell.length_b   1.000
_cell.length_c   1.000
_cell.angle_alpha   90.00
_cell.angle_beta   90.00
_cell.angle_gamma   90.00
#
_symmetry.space_group_name_H-M   'P 1'
#
loop_
_entity.id
_entity.type
_entity.pdbx_description
1 polymer ?
#
loop_
_entity_poly.entity_id
_entity_poly.type
_entity_poly.pdbx_seq_one_letter_code
_entity_poly.pdbx_strand_id
1 'polypeptide(L)'
;MRKLLKIAAVVPLAYSLLILGSYIAMCQSPGVFSKVMSNTPGVAFLILPFKPLWLHARAGNLKPGDYAPDFSLNTYDKKSTVQLSSFRGKKPVVLVFGSYT
;
A
#
# COMPACT_ATOMS: atom_id res chain seq x y z
N MET A 1 -0.80 -43.03 1.20
CA MET A 1 0.08 -42.20 0.34
C MET A 1 -0.69 -41.24 -0.58
N ARG A 2 -1.62 -41.68 -1.44
CA ARG A 2 -2.40 -40.78 -2.33
C ARG A 2 -3.14 -39.62 -1.65
N LYS A 3 -3.73 -39.82 -0.46
CA LYS A 3 -4.43 -38.75 0.29
C LYS A 3 -3.45 -37.68 0.82
N LEU A 4 -2.29 -38.10 1.33
CA LEU A 4 -1.24 -37.18 1.80
C LEU A 4 -0.68 -36.34 0.65
N LEU A 5 -0.46 -36.94 -0.52
CA LEU A 5 -0.04 -36.21 -1.73
C LEU A 5 -1.07 -35.16 -2.17
N LYS A 6 -2.36 -35.50 -2.11
CA LYS A 6 -3.43 -34.53 -2.41
C LYS A 6 -3.45 -33.37 -1.41
N ILE A 7 -3.35 -33.65 -0.12
CA ILE A 7 -3.30 -32.61 0.92
C ILE A 7 -2.07 -31.73 0.75
N ALA A 8 -0.91 -32.34 0.53
CA ALA A 8 0.35 -31.64 0.29
C ALA A 8 0.31 -30.74 -0.97
N ALA A 9 -0.54 -31.03 -1.95
CA ALA A 9 -0.74 -30.18 -3.11
C ALA A 9 -1.83 -29.10 -2.88
N VAL A 10 -2.94 -29.45 -2.24
CA VAL A 10 -4.08 -28.56 -2.05
C VAL A 10 -3.77 -27.41 -1.08
N VAL A 11 -3.06 -27.70 0.01
CA VAL A 11 -2.72 -26.69 1.03
C VAL A 11 -1.86 -25.55 0.45
N PRO A 12 -0.72 -25.79 -0.21
CA PRO A 12 0.08 -24.69 -0.77
C PRO A 12 -0.64 -23.98 -1.92
N LEU A 13 -1.46 -24.68 -2.70
CA LEU A 13 -2.27 -24.04 -3.74
C LEU A 13 -3.28 -23.06 -3.12
N ALA A 14 -4.02 -23.49 -2.10
CA ALA A 14 -4.97 -22.64 -1.40
C ALA A 14 -4.27 -21.45 -0.73
N TYR A 15 -3.12 -21.68 -0.10
CA TYR A 15 -2.32 -20.62 0.50
C TYR A 15 -1.81 -19.60 -0.54
N SER A 16 -1.36 -20.07 -1.70
CA SER A 16 -0.92 -19.22 -2.80
C SER A 16 -2.06 -18.36 -3.34
N LEU A 17 -3.27 -18.92 -3.45
CA LEU A 17 -4.47 -18.17 -3.86
C LEU A 17 -4.86 -17.10 -2.83
N LEU A 18 -4.73 -17.39 -1.53
CA LEU A 18 -4.97 -16.41 -0.47
C LEU A 18 -3.97 -15.26 -0.52
N ILE A 19 -2.69 -15.55 -0.73
CA ILE A 19 -1.65 -14.53 -0.93
C ILE A 19 -1.98 -13.68 -2.16
N LEU A 20 -2.28 -14.31 -3.29
CA LEU A 20 -2.55 -13.62 -4.54
C LEU A 20 -3.80 -12.73 -4.44
N GLY A 21 -4.89 -13.23 -3.86
CA GLY A 21 -6.11 -12.45 -3.64
C GLY A 21 -5.86 -11.24 -2.73
N SER A 22 -5.08 -11.44 -1.67
CA SER A 22 -4.68 -10.35 -0.76
C SER A 22 -3.81 -9.31 -1.48
N TYR A 23 -2.85 -9.75 -2.29
CA TYR A 23 -2.01 -8.89 -3.10
C TYR A 23 -2.82 -8.06 -4.10
N ILE A 24 -3.75 -8.68 -4.82
CA ILE A 24 -4.65 -7.98 -5.76
C ILE A 24 -5.47 -6.92 -5.04
N ALA A 25 -5.99 -7.23 -3.84
CA ALA A 25 -6.74 -6.27 -3.03
C ALA A 25 -5.88 -5.07 -2.61
N MET A 26 -4.60 -5.27 -2.32
CA MET A 26 -3.66 -4.19 -1.97
C MET A 26 -3.36 -3.26 -3.15
N CYS A 27 -3.37 -3.76 -4.38
CA CYS A 27 -3.18 -2.95 -5.59
C CYS A 27 -4.41 -2.08 -5.93
N GLN A 28 -5.58 -2.34 -5.33
CA GLN A 28 -6.80 -1.56 -5.59
C GLN A 28 -6.76 -0.17 -4.96
N SER A 29 -7.75 0.67 -5.29
CA SER A 29 -7.92 1.97 -4.65
C SER A 29 -8.10 1.85 -3.13
N PRO A 30 -7.73 2.88 -2.34
CA PRO A 30 -7.84 2.85 -0.89
C PRO A 30 -9.25 2.50 -0.38
N GLY A 31 -10.30 2.93 -1.08
CA GLY A 31 -11.69 2.62 -0.71
C GLY A 31 -12.03 1.14 -0.82
N VAL A 32 -11.63 0.49 -1.91
CA VAL A 32 -11.85 -0.95 -2.11
C VAL A 32 -11.01 -1.77 -1.13
N PHE A 33 -9.73 -1.40 -0.98
CA PHE A 33 -8.83 -2.05 -0.02
C PHE A 33 -9.37 -1.96 1.42
N SER A 34 -9.83 -0.78 1.83
CA SER A 34 -10.40 -0.56 3.17
C SER A 34 -11.61 -1.47 3.43
N LYS A 35 -12.51 -1.60 2.44
CA LYS A 35 -13.67 -2.50 2.52
C LYS A 35 -13.29 -3.98 2.66
N VAL A 36 -12.23 -4.41 1.96
CA VAL A 36 -11.71 -5.78 2.13
C VAL A 36 -11.13 -5.93 3.53
N MET A 37 -10.28 -4.99 3.95
CA MET A 37 -9.57 -5.08 5.22
C MET A 37 -10.50 -5.04 6.44
N SER A 38 -11.59 -4.28 6.37
CA SER A 38 -12.60 -4.22 7.45
C SER A 38 -13.29 -5.56 7.72
N ASN A 39 -13.25 -6.48 6.76
CA ASN A 39 -13.84 -7.82 6.86
C ASN A 39 -12.79 -8.93 7.00
N THR A 40 -11.50 -8.58 7.00
CA THR A 40 -10.40 -9.56 7.12
C THR A 40 -10.31 -10.02 8.58
N PRO A 41 -10.44 -11.33 8.87
CA PRO A 41 -10.33 -11.84 10.23
C PRO A 41 -8.90 -11.68 10.76
N GLY A 42 -8.76 -11.43 12.06
CA GLY A 42 -7.48 -11.22 12.75
C GLY A 42 -6.43 -12.31 12.49
N VAL A 43 -6.87 -13.57 12.37
CA VAL A 43 -6.00 -14.72 12.10
C VAL A 43 -5.23 -14.60 10.78
N ALA A 44 -5.79 -13.90 9.78
CA ALA A 44 -5.11 -13.68 8.52
C ALA A 44 -3.79 -12.93 8.72
N PHE A 45 -3.73 -11.99 9.67
CA PHE A 45 -2.53 -11.19 9.95
C PHE A 45 -1.39 -12.00 10.57
N LEU A 46 -1.69 -13.15 11.17
CA LEU A 46 -0.68 -14.09 11.68
C LEU A 46 -0.14 -15.00 10.60
N ILE A 47 -0.96 -15.31 9.59
CA ILE A 47 -0.65 -16.32 8.56
C ILE A 47 -0.07 -15.68 7.30
N LEU A 48 -0.59 -14.53 6.88
CA LEU A 48 -0.19 -13.88 5.64
C LEU A 48 0.98 -12.91 5.85
N PRO A 49 1.93 -12.85 4.90
CA PRO A 49 3.05 -11.93 4.96
C PRO A 49 2.62 -10.50 4.55
N PHE A 50 1.76 -9.86 5.35
CA PHE A 50 1.16 -8.57 5.01
C PHE A 50 2.17 -7.45 4.72
N LYS A 51 3.18 -7.29 5.57
CA LYS A 51 4.19 -6.22 5.44
C LYS A 51 4.92 -6.24 4.08
N PRO A 52 5.56 -7.35 3.66
CA PRO A 52 6.23 -7.38 2.37
C PRO A 52 5.27 -7.27 1.18
N LEU A 53 4.09 -7.90 1.26
CA LEU A 53 3.06 -7.77 0.20
C LEU A 53 2.63 -6.31 0.03
N TRP A 54 2.40 -5.61 1.13
CA TRP A 54 1.97 -4.21 1.14
C TRP A 54 3.04 -3.27 0.57
N LEU A 55 4.28 -3.41 1.06
CA LEU A 55 5.39 -2.57 0.59
C LEU A 55 5.63 -2.73 -0.91
N HIS A 56 5.44 -3.95 -1.44
CA HIS A 56 5.55 -4.20 -2.88
C HIS A 56 4.32 -3.68 -3.65
N ALA A 57 3.11 -4.03 -3.23
CA ALA A 57 1.87 -3.66 -3.93
C ALA A 57 1.63 -2.15 -3.99
N ARG A 58 2.11 -1.41 -2.97
CA ARG A 58 2.00 0.05 -2.88
C ARG A 58 3.30 0.77 -3.19
N ALA A 59 4.31 0.07 -3.71
CA ALA A 59 5.53 0.71 -4.17
C ALA A 59 5.17 1.72 -5.28
N GLY A 60 5.49 2.99 -5.05
CA GLY A 60 5.47 3.98 -6.12
C GLY A 60 6.60 3.75 -7.11
N ASN A 61 6.57 4.45 -8.23
CA ASN A 61 7.63 4.38 -9.26
C ASN A 61 8.70 5.48 -9.10
N LEU A 62 8.62 6.30 -8.06
CA LEU A 62 9.56 7.40 -7.79
C LEU A 62 10.91 6.87 -7.30
N LYS A 63 11.98 7.35 -7.90
CA LYS A 63 13.36 6.98 -7.56
C LYS A 63 14.16 8.20 -7.11
N PRO A 64 15.25 8.02 -6.33
CA PRO A 64 16.17 9.10 -6.02
C PRO A 64 16.70 9.76 -7.30
N GLY A 65 16.63 11.09 -7.37
CA GLY A 65 17.00 11.88 -8.55
C GLY A 65 15.83 12.24 -9.47
N ASP A 66 14.70 11.55 -9.38
CA ASP A 66 13.49 11.94 -10.11
C ASP A 66 12.96 13.28 -9.58
N TYR A 67 12.34 14.06 -10.48
CA TYR A 67 11.59 15.23 -10.04
C TYR A 67 10.39 14.79 -9.19
N ALA A 68 10.30 15.33 -7.98
CA ALA A 68 9.12 15.13 -7.12
C ALA A 68 7.86 15.62 -7.86
N PRO A 69 6.79 14.80 -7.97
CA PRO A 69 5.55 15.18 -8.64
C PRO A 69 4.99 16.44 -8.02
N ASP A 70 4.51 17.36 -8.86
CA ASP A 70 3.97 18.60 -8.36
C ASP A 70 2.56 18.39 -7.80
N PHE A 71 2.25 19.12 -6.74
CA PHE A 71 0.92 19.12 -6.14
C PHE A 71 0.70 20.45 -5.42
N SER A 72 -0.58 20.78 -5.25
CA SER A 72 -1.03 21.96 -4.53
C SER A 72 -1.84 21.53 -3.33
N LEU A 73 -1.43 21.97 -2.14
CA LEU A 73 -2.13 21.70 -0.88
C LEU A 73 -2.63 23.00 -0.30
N ASN A 74 -3.83 22.96 0.28
CA ASN A 74 -4.29 24.05 1.12
C ASN A 74 -3.55 24.01 2.45
N THR A 75 -3.21 25.19 2.95
CA THR A 75 -2.77 25.38 4.32
C THR A 75 -3.83 24.93 5.31
N TYR A 76 -3.42 24.57 6.51
CA TYR A 76 -4.32 24.08 7.55
C TYR A 76 -5.46 25.06 7.86
N ASP A 77 -5.17 26.36 7.88
CA ASP A 77 -6.15 27.43 8.08
C ASP A 77 -7.02 27.72 6.83
N LYS A 78 -6.76 27.02 5.72
CA LYS A 78 -7.44 27.15 4.41
C LYS A 78 -7.35 28.54 3.79
N LYS A 79 -6.45 29.41 4.27
CA LYS A 79 -6.34 30.79 3.74
C LYS A 79 -5.46 30.90 2.51
N SER A 80 -4.61 29.90 2.28
CA SER A 80 -3.69 29.89 1.15
C SER A 80 -3.45 28.49 0.61
N THR A 81 -2.97 28.43 -0.62
CA THR A 81 -2.55 27.21 -1.29
C THR A 81 -1.03 27.25 -1.50
N VAL A 82 -0.36 26.15 -1.18
CA VAL A 82 1.08 25.96 -1.36
C VAL A 82 1.28 24.94 -2.47
N GLN A 83 2.00 25.34 -3.53
CA GLN A 83 2.39 24.46 -4.62
C GLN A 83 3.84 24.01 -4.43
N LEU A 84 4.11 22.70 -4.50
CA LEU A 84 5.45 22.15 -4.23
C LEU A 84 6.52 22.73 -5.17
N SER A 85 6.21 22.87 -6.45
CA SER A 85 7.15 23.37 -7.45
C SER A 85 7.64 24.79 -7.18
N SER A 86 6.90 25.59 -6.41
CA SER A 86 7.28 26.97 -6.06
C SER A 86 8.59 27.07 -5.24
N PHE A 87 9.02 25.97 -4.63
CA PHE A 87 10.26 25.87 -3.84
C PHE A 87 11.47 25.34 -4.63
N ARG A 88 11.26 24.76 -5.82
CA ARG A 88 12.34 24.16 -6.63
C ARG A 88 13.43 25.20 -6.91
N GLY A 89 14.69 24.83 -6.68
CA GLY A 89 15.85 25.72 -6.87
C GLY A 89 16.00 26.85 -5.85
N LYS A 90 15.06 27.03 -4.91
CA LYS A 90 15.13 28.09 -3.88
C LYS A 90 15.62 27.58 -2.54
N LYS A 91 15.19 26.38 -2.13
CA LYS A 91 15.59 25.73 -0.87
C LYS A 91 15.29 24.23 -0.88
N PRO A 92 16.00 23.41 -0.08
CA PRO A 92 15.62 22.04 0.17
C PRO A 92 14.25 21.95 0.85
N VAL A 93 13.46 20.94 0.50
CA VAL A 93 12.12 20.69 1.06
C VAL A 93 12.03 19.24 1.54
N VAL A 94 11.51 19.03 2.74
CA VAL A 94 11.20 17.72 3.30
C VAL A 94 9.69 17.55 3.34
N LEU A 95 9.18 16.44 2.82
CA LEU A 95 7.76 16.11 2.84
C LEU A 95 7.49 15.07 3.94
N VAL A 96 6.57 15.40 4.84
CA VAL A 96 6.09 14.49 5.89
C VAL A 96 4.60 14.24 5.64
N PHE A 97 4.23 12.99 5.34
CA PHE A 97 2.85 12.58 5.09
C PHE A 97 2.26 11.96 6.35
N GLY A 98 1.06 12.40 6.75
CA GLY A 98 0.36 11.89 7.92
C GLY A 98 -1.09 12.34 7.98
N SER A 99 -1.83 11.77 8.93
CA SER A 99 -3.21 12.13 9.28
C SER A 99 -3.31 12.23 10.80
N TYR A 100 -4.28 13.00 11.31
CA TYR A 100 -4.59 13.09 12.74
C TYR A 100 -5.47 11.91 13.24
N THR A 101 -5.82 10.98 12.35
CA THR A 101 -6.70 9.84 12.59
C THR A 101 -5.95 8.55 12.80
#